data_AF-A0A1C7MY66-F1
#
_entry.id   AF-A0A1C7MY66-F1
#
_cell.length_a   1.000
_cell.length_b   1.000
_cell.length_c   1.000
_cell.angle_alpha   90.00
_cell.angle_beta   90.00
_cell.angle_gamma   90.00
#
_symmetry.space_group_name_H-M   'P 1'
#
loop_
_entity.id
_entity.type
_entity.pdbx_description
1 polymer ?
#
loop_
_entity_poly.entity_id
_entity_poly.type
_entity_poly.pdbx_seq_one_letter_code
_entity_poly.pdbx_strand_id
1 'polypeptide(L)'
;MIVDLIRNDLAQVCEPSTVRVPKLMHVETYERVHHLVSTVRGQLRPDVNSVQAVKTCFPPGSMTGAPKLRSVQILDRLEGHRARGIYSGCLGYFSLDGSADFNVVIRTAVMTHQSSSGTTEVSVGGGGAITFLSDPEQEWKETLLKTKSVAPSVKEFLEDQ
;
A
#
# COMPACT_ATOMS: atom_id res chain seq x y z
N MET A 1 5.17 -8.87 12.93
CA MET A 1 4.11 -9.27 11.96
C MET A 1 4.35 -8.73 10.55
N ILE A 2 4.19 -7.44 10.25
CA ILE A 2 4.38 -6.95 8.85
C ILE A 2 5.82 -7.11 8.38
N VAL A 3 6.81 -6.86 9.24
CA VAL A 3 8.23 -7.12 8.92
C VAL A 3 8.45 -8.60 8.55
N ASP A 4 7.86 -9.52 9.31
CA ASP A 4 7.97 -10.96 9.04
C ASP A 4 7.28 -11.36 7.74
N LEU A 5 6.13 -10.76 7.45
CA LEU A 5 5.42 -10.96 6.20
C LEU A 5 6.31 -10.55 5.01
N ILE A 6 6.94 -9.38 5.09
CA ILE A 6 7.84 -8.89 4.03
C ILE A 6 9.11 -9.75 3.94
N ARG A 7 9.65 -10.22 5.06
CA ARG A 7 10.77 -11.18 5.05
C ARG A 7 10.38 -12.48 4.34
N ASN A 8 9.17 -12.99 4.58
CA ASN A 8 8.65 -14.17 3.90
C ASN A 8 8.47 -13.94 2.40
N ASP A 9 7.94 -12.78 2.00
CA ASP A 9 7.81 -12.42 0.58
C ASP A 9 9.18 -12.39 -0.11
N LEU A 10 10.16 -11.70 0.49
CA LEU A 10 11.52 -11.61 -0.06
C LEU A 10 12.23 -12.97 -0.07
N ALA A 11 12.00 -13.85 0.92
CA ALA A 11 12.60 -15.18 0.94
C ALA A 11 12.19 -16.06 -0.27
N GLN A 12 11.08 -15.75 -0.93
CA GLN A 12 10.65 -16.48 -2.13
C GLN A 12 11.41 -16.06 -3.39
N VAL A 13 12.07 -14.91 -3.40
CA VAL A 13 12.71 -14.31 -4.60
C VAL A 13 14.19 -13.96 -4.40
N CYS A 14 14.63 -13.85 -3.15
CA CYS A 14 16.01 -13.59 -2.78
C CYS A 14 16.76 -14.86 -2.37
N GLU A 15 18.09 -14.78 -2.32
CA GLU A 15 18.92 -15.76 -1.63
C GLU A 15 18.60 -15.74 -0.13
N PRO A 16 18.19 -16.86 0.50
CA PRO A 16 17.66 -16.85 1.87
C PRO A 16 18.60 -16.23 2.92
N SER A 17 19.91 -16.43 2.79
CA SER A 17 20.93 -15.91 3.72
C SER A 17 21.13 -14.38 3.63
N THR A 18 20.61 -13.75 2.58
CA THR A 18 20.75 -12.31 2.32
C THR A 18 19.59 -11.48 2.84
N VAL A 19 18.45 -12.11 3.17
CA VAL A 19 17.26 -11.41 3.67
C VAL A 19 17.47 -10.93 5.10
N ARG A 20 17.61 -9.61 5.28
CA ARG A 20 17.95 -8.96 6.56
C ARG A 20 17.04 -7.77 6.83
N VAL A 21 16.95 -7.39 8.10
CA VAL A 21 16.18 -6.21 8.57
C VAL A 21 17.16 -5.17 9.14
N PRO A 22 17.85 -4.38 8.30
CA PRO A 22 18.86 -3.44 8.76
C PRO A 22 18.30 -2.28 9.61
N LYS A 23 17.01 -1.96 9.47
CA LYS A 23 16.31 -0.98 10.31
C LYS A 23 15.00 -1.58 10.77
N LEU A 24 14.83 -1.73 12.08
CA LEU A 24 13.61 -2.25 12.68
C LEU A 24 12.94 -1.15 13.48
N MET A 25 11.68 -0.85 13.16
CA MET A 25 10.82 0.06 13.92
C MET A 25 11.46 1.44 14.20
N HIS A 26 12.04 2.05 13.17
CA HIS A 26 12.59 3.39 13.23
C HIS A 26 11.50 4.44 13.04
N VAL A 27 11.48 5.49 13.87
CA VAL A 27 10.52 6.59 13.70
C VAL A 27 10.99 7.52 12.60
N GLU A 28 10.18 7.70 11.57
CA GLU A 28 10.38 8.71 10.53
C GLU A 28 9.34 9.82 10.66
N THR A 29 9.81 11.06 10.64
CA THR A 29 8.97 12.26 10.74
C THR A 29 8.69 12.81 9.35
N TYR A 30 7.43 12.99 9.03
CA TYR A 30 6.94 13.70 7.85
C TYR A 30 6.19 14.96 8.29
N GLU A 31 5.81 15.83 7.34
CA GLU A 31 5.18 17.13 7.63
C GLU A 31 3.99 17.04 8.60
N ARG A 32 3.15 16.00 8.46
CA ARG A 32 1.88 15.88 9.21
C ARG A 32 1.79 14.68 10.15
N VAL A 33 2.69 13.71 10.02
CA VAL A 33 2.60 12.42 10.73
C VAL A 33 3.98 11.83 10.99
N HIS A 34 4.10 11.08 12.08
CA HIS A 34 5.25 10.22 12.35
C HIS A 34 4.88 8.77 12.00
N HIS A 35 5.78 8.05 11.34
CA HIS A 35 5.58 6.65 10.99
C HIS A 35 6.64 5.75 11.62
N LEU A 36 6.22 4.58 12.05
CA LEU A 36 7.14 3.51 12.43
C LEU A 36 7.54 2.73 11.18
N VAL A 37 8.76 2.93 10.70
CA VAL A 37 9.28 2.39 9.45
C VAL A 37 10.30 1.30 9.72
N SER A 38 10.22 0.21 8.96
CA SER A 38 11.23 -0.85 8.97
C SER A 38 11.73 -1.07 7.55
N THR A 39 13.01 -1.40 7.42
CA THR A 39 13.64 -1.73 6.14
C THR A 39 13.96 -3.22 6.12
N VAL A 40 13.46 -3.92 5.11
CA VAL A 40 13.83 -5.31 4.80
C VAL A 40 14.51 -5.33 3.43
N ARG A 41 15.65 -6.00 3.32
CA ARG A 41 16.42 -6.09 2.06
C ARG A 41 16.96 -7.49 1.87
N GLY A 42 17.16 -7.89 0.62
CA GLY A 42 17.80 -9.14 0.21
C GLY A 42 18.35 -9.02 -1.20
N GLN A 43 19.24 -9.94 -1.57
CA GLN A 43 19.78 -10.06 -2.92
C GLN A 43 18.88 -10.99 -3.73
N LEU A 44 18.36 -10.53 -4.88
CA LEU A 44 17.60 -11.39 -5.78
C LEU A 44 18.45 -12.58 -6.23
N ARG A 45 17.84 -13.76 -6.35
CA ARG A 45 18.53 -14.91 -6.95
C ARG A 45 18.85 -14.63 -8.42
N PRO A 46 19.91 -15.24 -8.99
CA PRO A 46 20.31 -15.01 -10.39
C PRO A 46 19.22 -15.31 -11.42
N ASP A 47 18.26 -16.18 -11.11
CA ASP A 47 17.16 -16.61 -11.97
C ASP A 47 15.90 -15.72 -11.85
N VAL A 48 15.91 -14.70 -10.99
CA VAL A 48 14.75 -13.85 -10.71
C VAL A 48 14.99 -12.42 -11.18
N ASN A 49 14.14 -11.92 -12.08
CA ASN A 49 14.13 -10.53 -12.50
C ASN A 49 13.20 -9.65 -11.64
N SER A 50 13.26 -8.34 -11.81
CA SER A 50 12.49 -7.37 -11.03
C SER A 50 10.97 -7.51 -11.21
N VAL A 51 10.49 -7.89 -12.39
CA VAL A 51 9.07 -8.15 -12.65
C VAL A 51 8.57 -9.33 -11.80
N GLN A 52 9.32 -10.43 -11.79
CA GLN A 52 8.99 -11.61 -10.97
C GLN A 52 9.07 -11.30 -9.47
N ALA A 53 10.05 -10.48 -9.05
CA ALA A 53 10.18 -10.02 -7.68
C ALA A 53 8.94 -9.22 -7.23
N VAL A 54 8.55 -8.20 -8.00
CA VAL A 54 7.36 -7.38 -7.70
C VAL A 54 6.10 -8.23 -7.70
N LYS A 55 5.91 -9.10 -8.71
CA LYS A 55 4.75 -10.00 -8.81
C LYS A 55 4.62 -10.91 -7.59
N THR A 56 5.72 -11.42 -7.05
CA THR A 56 5.71 -12.33 -5.89
C THR A 56 5.41 -11.58 -4.59
N CYS A 57 5.94 -10.37 -4.43
CA CYS A 57 5.73 -9.55 -3.25
C CYS A 57 4.34 -8.89 -3.22
N PHE A 58 3.71 -8.69 -4.38
CA PHE A 58 2.41 -8.03 -4.51
C PHE A 58 1.25 -8.92 -3.98
N PRO A 59 0.21 -8.34 -3.35
CA PRO A 59 0.03 -6.92 -2.98
C PRO A 59 0.85 -6.50 -1.75
N PRO A 60 1.03 -5.18 -1.54
CA PRO A 60 1.76 -4.64 -0.39
C PRO A 60 1.26 -5.18 0.96
N GLY A 61 2.17 -5.72 1.77
CA GLY A 61 1.84 -6.32 3.06
C GLY A 61 1.16 -5.36 4.04
N SER A 62 1.51 -4.07 4.00
CA SER A 62 0.90 -3.02 4.82
C SER A 62 -0.55 -2.71 4.48
N MET A 63 -1.02 -3.08 3.29
CA MET A 63 -2.39 -2.80 2.81
C MET A 63 -3.31 -4.02 2.82
N THR A 64 -2.82 -5.13 3.37
CA THR A 64 -3.54 -6.40 3.44
C THR A 64 -3.68 -6.85 4.89
N GLY A 65 -2.67 -7.52 5.42
CA GLY A 65 -2.67 -8.15 6.73
C GLY A 65 -1.84 -9.43 6.73
N ALA A 66 -1.78 -10.13 7.87
CA ALA A 66 -1.11 -11.42 7.96
C ALA A 66 -2.02 -12.46 8.63
N PRO A 67 -2.15 -13.67 8.07
CA PRO A 67 -1.59 -14.15 6.80
C PRO A 67 -2.20 -13.49 5.55
N LYS A 68 -1.36 -13.06 4.58
CA LYS A 68 -1.74 -12.19 3.44
C LYS A 68 -2.97 -12.66 2.68
N LEU A 69 -2.97 -13.90 2.17
CA LEU A 69 -4.08 -14.44 1.39
C LEU A 69 -5.40 -14.44 2.18
N ARG A 70 -5.35 -14.85 3.46
CA ARG A 70 -6.55 -14.91 4.30
C ARG A 70 -7.09 -13.52 4.59
N SER A 71 -6.21 -12.56 4.87
CA SER A 71 -6.60 -11.16 5.07
C SER A 71 -7.29 -10.59 3.83
N VAL A 72 -6.73 -10.80 2.63
CA VAL A 72 -7.35 -10.36 1.37
C VAL A 72 -8.73 -10.98 1.16
N GLN A 73 -8.91 -12.28 1.42
CA GLN A 73 -10.23 -12.93 1.32
C GLN A 73 -11.27 -12.38 2.30
N ILE A 74 -10.84 -11.92 3.48
CA ILE A 74 -11.73 -11.29 4.46
C ILE A 74 -12.11 -9.90 3.96
N LEU A 75 -11.13 -9.11 3.51
CA LEU A 75 -11.34 -7.77 2.96
C LEU A 75 -12.29 -7.81 1.76
N ASP A 76 -12.09 -8.72 0.82
CA ASP A 76 -12.95 -8.88 -0.36
C ASP A 76 -14.43 -9.10 0.01
N ARG A 77 -14.69 -9.94 1.03
CA ARG A 77 -16.06 -10.14 1.54
C ARG A 77 -16.61 -8.90 2.24
N LEU A 78 -15.81 -8.24 3.08
CA LEU A 78 -16.24 -7.06 3.84
C LEU A 78 -16.50 -5.85 2.94
N GLU A 79 -15.80 -5.76 1.80
CA GLU A 79 -15.95 -4.70 0.81
C GLU A 79 -17.00 -5.03 -0.26
N GLY A 80 -17.79 -6.09 -0.05
CA GLY A 80 -18.88 -6.48 -0.95
C GLY A 80 -18.41 -6.91 -2.33
N HIS A 81 -17.22 -7.52 -2.42
CA HIS A 81 -16.58 -7.93 -3.68
C HIS A 81 -16.31 -6.78 -4.65
N ARG A 82 -16.31 -5.53 -4.15
CA ARG A 82 -15.97 -4.37 -4.97
C ARG A 82 -14.46 -4.33 -5.17
N ALA A 83 -14.03 -4.24 -6.43
CA ALA A 83 -12.63 -3.98 -6.73
C ALA A 83 -12.20 -2.61 -6.19
N ARG A 84 -11.09 -2.56 -5.46
CA ARG A 84 -10.48 -1.30 -4.96
C ARG A 84 -9.93 -0.40 -6.08
N GLY A 85 -9.88 -0.88 -7.32
CA GLY A 85 -9.21 -0.20 -8.42
C GLY A 85 -7.72 -0.07 -8.14
N ILE A 86 -7.15 1.12 -8.36
CA ILE A 86 -5.72 1.36 -8.11
C ILE A 86 -5.39 1.54 -6.61
N TYR A 87 -6.39 1.85 -5.77
CA TYR A 87 -6.17 2.01 -4.32
C TYR A 87 -5.63 0.71 -3.70
N SER A 88 -4.62 0.83 -2.84
CA SER A 88 -3.85 -0.29 -2.26
C SER A 88 -3.03 -1.13 -3.25
N GLY A 89 -3.01 -0.75 -4.53
CA GLY A 89 -2.08 -1.27 -5.53
C GLY A 89 -0.71 -0.58 -5.43
N CYS A 90 0.01 -0.53 -6.55
CA CYS A 90 1.30 0.16 -6.65
C CYS A 90 1.41 0.98 -7.94
N LEU A 91 2.14 2.10 -7.87
CA LEU A 91 2.49 2.96 -9.00
C LEU A 91 3.99 3.18 -9.01
N GLY A 92 4.62 3.09 -10.17
CA GLY A 92 6.08 3.12 -10.30
C GLY A 92 6.54 2.76 -11.70
N TYR A 93 7.78 2.27 -11.80
CA TYR A 93 8.40 1.94 -13.09
C TYR A 93 9.25 0.66 -13.03
N PHE A 94 9.42 0.07 -14.20
CA PHE A 94 10.50 -0.87 -14.52
C PHE A 94 11.44 -0.19 -15.51
N SER A 95 12.73 -0.35 -15.32
CA SER A 95 13.78 0.20 -16.18
C SER A 95 14.48 -0.91 -16.97
N LEU A 96 15.08 -0.55 -18.11
CA LEU A 96 15.78 -1.48 -19.00
C LEU A 96 17.06 -2.05 -18.39
N ASP A 97 17.62 -1.39 -17.37
CA ASP A 97 18.75 -1.88 -16.57
C ASP A 97 18.33 -2.91 -15.51
N GLY A 98 17.03 -3.24 -15.42
CA GLY A 98 16.47 -4.16 -14.44
C GLY A 98 16.02 -3.49 -13.14
N SER A 99 16.30 -2.20 -12.94
CA SER A 99 15.84 -1.45 -11.77
C SER A 99 14.31 -1.32 -11.75
N ALA A 100 13.75 -1.31 -10.56
CA ALA A 100 12.32 -1.17 -10.33
C ALA A 100 12.06 -0.39 -9.05
N ASP A 101 11.16 0.58 -9.10
CA ASP A 101 10.75 1.34 -7.93
C ASP A 101 9.25 1.59 -7.98
N PHE A 102 8.57 1.29 -6.87
CA PHE A 102 7.13 1.30 -6.76
C PHE A 102 6.72 1.84 -5.40
N ASN A 103 5.78 2.77 -5.41
CA ASN A 103 5.09 3.22 -4.21
C ASN A 103 3.71 2.59 -4.13
N VAL A 104 3.23 2.37 -2.90
CA VAL A 104 1.88 1.91 -2.63
C VAL A 104 0.91 3.06 -2.90
N VAL A 105 -0.18 2.79 -3.62
CA VAL A 105 -1.18 3.81 -3.93
C VAL A 105 -2.09 4.02 -2.72
N ILE A 106 -1.64 4.92 -1.85
CA ILE A 106 -2.35 5.45 -0.69
C ILE A 106 -2.21 6.97 -0.67
N ARG A 107 -3.15 7.68 -0.03
CA ARG A 107 -3.18 9.15 -0.05
C ARG A 107 -3.13 9.67 -1.50
N THR A 108 -3.98 9.10 -2.35
CA THR A 108 -4.06 9.43 -3.78
C THR A 108 -5.52 9.66 -4.15
N ALA A 109 -5.78 10.72 -4.90
CA ALA A 109 -7.08 10.96 -5.52
C ALA A 109 -7.12 10.26 -6.88
N VAL A 110 -8.21 9.53 -7.15
CA VAL A 110 -8.42 8.82 -8.41
C VAL A 110 -9.60 9.47 -9.11
N MET A 111 -9.32 10.12 -10.23
CA MET A 111 -10.33 10.77 -11.07
C MET A 111 -10.68 9.85 -12.23
N THR A 112 -11.97 9.55 -12.39
CA THR A 112 -12.49 8.74 -13.49
C THR A 112 -13.51 9.56 -14.27
N HIS A 113 -13.21 9.84 -15.53
CA HIS A 113 -14.16 10.49 -16.43
C HIS A 113 -15.07 9.46 -17.09
N GLN A 114 -16.37 9.61 -16.90
CA GLN A 114 -17.37 8.75 -17.51
C GLN A 114 -17.90 9.43 -18.79
N SER A 115 -17.36 9.01 -19.94
CA SER A 115 -17.72 9.60 -21.25
C SER A 115 -19.21 9.46 -21.61
N SER A 116 -19.91 8.46 -21.06
CA SER A 116 -21.33 8.23 -21.33
C SER A 116 -22.25 9.23 -20.62
N SER A 117 -21.91 9.66 -19.41
CA SER A 117 -22.69 10.62 -18.61
C SER A 117 -22.11 12.04 -18.65
N GLY A 118 -20.89 12.21 -19.16
CA GLY A 118 -20.14 13.47 -19.09
C GLY A 118 -19.72 13.84 -17.67
N THR A 119 -19.79 12.91 -16.71
CA THR A 119 -19.46 13.17 -15.30
C THR A 119 -18.05 12.73 -14.95
N THR A 120 -17.40 13.44 -14.04
CA THR A 120 -16.11 13.06 -13.45
C THR A 120 -16.33 12.64 -12.01
N GLU A 121 -15.99 11.39 -11.69
CA GLU A 121 -15.99 10.89 -10.32
C GLU A 121 -14.59 11.01 -9.74
N VAL A 122 -14.48 11.52 -8.51
CA VAL A 122 -13.22 11.57 -7.77
C VAL A 122 -13.35 10.76 -6.50
N SER A 123 -12.42 9.83 -6.29
CA SER A 123 -12.38 8.98 -5.09
C SER A 123 -11.04 9.10 -4.37
N VAL A 124 -11.08 9.04 -3.04
CA VAL A 124 -9.89 9.01 -2.18
C VAL A 124 -10.04 7.81 -1.24
N GLY A 125 -9.16 6.82 -1.41
CA GLY A 125 -9.14 5.64 -0.55
C GLY A 125 -8.47 5.91 0.80
N GLY A 126 -9.05 5.37 1.87
CA GLY A 126 -8.53 5.46 3.24
C GLY A 126 -8.83 4.20 4.03
N GLY A 127 -7.92 3.85 4.95
CA GLY A 127 -8.10 2.69 5.82
C GLY A 127 -7.09 2.62 6.96
N GLY A 128 -7.26 1.61 7.81
CA GLY A 128 -6.46 1.32 9.00
C GLY A 128 -6.16 -0.17 9.13
N ALA A 129 -5.19 -0.51 9.96
CA ALA A 129 -4.80 -1.89 10.22
C ALA A 129 -5.53 -2.38 11.48
N ILE A 130 -6.48 -3.29 11.32
CA ILE A 130 -7.25 -3.82 12.45
C ILE A 130 -6.46 -4.94 13.14
N THR A 131 -6.25 -4.77 14.44
CA THR A 131 -5.65 -5.78 15.33
C THR A 131 -6.64 -6.14 16.44
N PHE A 132 -6.28 -7.14 17.26
CA PHE A 132 -7.09 -7.51 18.42
C PHE A 132 -7.26 -6.37 19.43
N LEU A 133 -6.29 -5.46 19.51
CA LEU A 133 -6.31 -4.33 20.45
C LEU A 133 -6.86 -3.04 19.81
N SER A 134 -7.33 -3.10 18.56
CA SER A 134 -7.86 -1.93 17.88
C SER A 134 -9.19 -1.49 18.49
N ASP A 135 -9.32 -0.19 18.70
CA ASP A 135 -10.58 0.44 19.10
C ASP A 135 -11.32 0.96 17.84
N PRO A 136 -12.58 0.56 17.60
CA PRO A 136 -13.30 0.94 16.39
C PRO A 136 -13.39 2.45 16.14
N GLU A 137 -13.54 3.25 17.19
CA GLU A 137 -13.67 4.70 17.07
C GLU A 137 -12.32 5.34 16.70
N GLN A 138 -11.23 4.88 17.30
CA GLN A 138 -9.88 5.34 16.97
C GLN A 138 -9.48 4.98 15.53
N GLU A 139 -9.77 3.76 15.07
CA GLU A 139 -9.49 3.34 13.69
C GLU A 139 -10.25 4.17 12.65
N TRP A 140 -11.50 4.52 12.97
CA TRP A 140 -12.29 5.43 12.14
C TRP A 140 -11.69 6.84 12.10
N LYS A 141 -11.30 7.38 13.26
CA LYS A 141 -10.63 8.70 13.36
C LYS A 141 -9.31 8.71 12.59
N GLU A 142 -8.51 7.64 12.67
CA GLU A 142 -7.26 7.50 11.92
C GLU A 142 -7.51 7.45 10.40
N THR A 143 -8.52 6.70 9.97
CA THR A 143 -8.91 6.62 8.56
C THR A 143 -9.28 8.00 8.01
N LEU A 144 -10.09 8.77 8.75
CA LEU A 144 -10.43 10.15 8.40
C LEU A 144 -9.22 11.09 8.43
N LEU A 145 -8.30 10.92 9.39
CA LEU A 145 -7.07 11.72 9.47
C LEU A 145 -6.19 11.51 8.23
N LYS A 146 -6.06 10.27 7.77
CA LYS A 146 -5.29 9.94 6.55
C LYS A 146 -5.93 10.52 5.30
N THR A 147 -7.26 10.44 5.14
CA THR A 147 -7.95 10.99 3.95
C THR A 147 -7.91 12.52 3.90
N LYS A 148 -7.91 13.19 5.06
CA LYS A 148 -7.74 14.65 5.17
C LYS A 148 -6.40 15.16 4.63
N SER A 149 -5.41 14.30 4.40
CA SER A 149 -4.16 14.72 3.74
C SER A 149 -4.32 15.03 2.24
N VAL A 150 -5.43 14.63 1.62
CA VAL A 150 -5.67 14.75 0.17
C VAL A 150 -7.02 15.41 -0.12
N ALA A 151 -8.08 14.97 0.55
CA ALA A 151 -9.45 15.37 0.23
C ALA A 151 -9.68 16.90 0.25
N PRO A 152 -9.14 17.68 1.21
CA PRO A 152 -9.32 19.13 1.21
C PRO A 152 -8.74 19.81 -0.02
N SER A 153 -7.51 19.45 -0.42
CA SER A 153 -6.86 20.05 -1.59
C SER A 153 -7.56 19.69 -2.91
N VAL A 154 -8.09 18.46 -3.00
CA VAL A 154 -8.90 18.06 -4.16
C VAL A 154 -10.21 18.85 -4.21
N LYS A 155 -10.85 19.03 -3.05
CA LYS A 155 -12.09 19.78 -2.96
C LYS A 155 -11.88 21.25 -3.37
N GLU A 156 -10.86 21.90 -2.83
CA GLU A 156 -10.48 23.28 -3.17
C GLU A 156 -10.23 23.42 -4.68
N PHE A 157 -9.45 22.52 -5.27
CA PHE A 157 -9.22 22.50 -6.72
C PHE A 157 -10.50 22.38 -7.53
N LEU A 158 -11.49 21.58 -7.09
CA LEU A 158 -12.76 21.42 -7.79
C LEU A 158 -13.73 22.59 -7.59
N GLU A 159 -13.62 23.34 -6.48
CA GLU A 159 -14.44 24.53 -6.21
C GLU A 159 -13.91 25.77 -6.95
N ASP A 160 -12.61 25.80 -7.27
CA ASP A 160 -11.94 26.87 -8.04
C ASP A 160 -12.06 26.73 -9.58
N GLN A 161 -12.74 25.68 -10.08
CA GLN A 161 -12.98 25.41 -11.51
C GLN A 161 -14.45 25.68 -11.87
#